data_AF-A0A7D6VF80-F1
#
_entry.id   AF-A0A7D6VF80-F1
#
_cell.length_a   1.000
_cell.length_b   1.000
_cell.length_c   1.000
_cell.angle_alpha   90.00
_cell.angle_beta   90.00
_cell.angle_gamma   90.00
#
_symmetry.space_group_name_H-M   'P 1'
#
loop_
_entity.id
_entity.type
_entity.pdbx_description
1 polymer ?
#
loop_
_entity_poly.entity_id
_entity_poly.type
_entity_poly.pdbx_seq_one_letter_code
_entity_poly.pdbx_strand_id
1 'polypeptide(L)'
;MNHNKKADRYTALERRHRAQIIGGLRDNGLSYGQIRELLGITLRQVENCLGEATALREQGFRISEIAAELGVPAGSMGRVLPGPRKGKLTERQSETLTALIHMHGMQIDVLAEFLNVYESTAYAIVHALIDYGAVHPLMQAQRGRAWAVPKRDPAGRVLGWRPSDWQPSLMFANHYRAVAQARIMLVGSDPDLWVSERILRHEAEKHARVEAERQHTRPVLEFSSSREPMPGRPHVHDGWFLGVVDGTHGWWAVEVELSKKDPSSLDTALQGAIRAAREAQPHKLIGLLYLCRTKAVINAVEAAHTRLPAELARIKLLFAVGDFDEDWDAFVTRRRELRAVKKANRLRRKATHLSQEAS
;
A
#
# COMPACT_ATOMS: atom_id res chain seq x y z
N MET A 1 -16.87 -7.99 -45.88
CA MET A 1 -15.49 -7.48 -45.69
C MET A 1 -15.53 -6.41 -44.61
N ASN A 2 -14.73 -6.57 -43.56
CA ASN A 2 -14.88 -5.87 -42.28
C ASN A 2 -14.05 -4.57 -42.28
N HIS A 3 -14.69 -3.40 -42.27
CA HIS A 3 -14.04 -2.08 -42.42
C HIS A 3 -13.28 -1.57 -41.18
N ASN A 4 -13.18 -2.34 -40.09
CA ASN A 4 -12.66 -1.87 -38.80
C ASN A 4 -11.14 -2.02 -38.55
N LYS A 5 -10.36 -2.62 -39.46
CA LYS A 5 -8.91 -2.82 -39.25
C LYS A 5 -8.01 -1.63 -39.63
N LYS A 6 -8.53 -0.62 -40.35
CA LYS A 6 -7.73 0.55 -40.76
C LYS A 6 -7.54 1.57 -39.64
N ALA A 7 -8.53 1.75 -38.75
CA ALA A 7 -8.43 2.72 -37.65
C ALA A 7 -7.29 2.39 -36.66
N ASP A 8 -7.08 1.11 -36.37
CA ASP A 8 -6.16 0.65 -35.32
C ASP A 8 -4.67 0.85 -35.68
N ARG A 9 -4.32 0.73 -36.97
CA ARG A 9 -2.93 0.88 -37.45
C ARG A 9 -2.44 2.32 -37.38
N TYR A 10 -3.32 3.30 -37.63
CA TYR A 10 -2.97 4.72 -37.54
C TYR A 10 -2.90 5.20 -36.10
N THR A 11 -3.77 4.72 -35.20
CA THR A 11 -3.70 5.08 -33.78
C THR A 11 -2.40 4.62 -33.10
N ALA A 12 -1.89 3.43 -33.46
CA ALA A 12 -0.59 2.96 -32.97
C ALA A 12 0.59 3.79 -33.52
N LEU A 13 0.54 4.17 -34.80
CA LEU A 13 1.55 5.02 -35.42
C LEU A 13 1.52 6.45 -34.84
N GLU A 14 0.33 6.99 -34.65
CA GLU A 14 0.10 8.31 -34.05
C GLU A 14 0.62 8.35 -32.62
N ARG A 15 0.46 7.30 -31.82
CA ARG A 15 1.09 7.19 -30.49
C ARG A 15 2.61 7.18 -30.56
N ARG A 16 3.19 6.48 -31.54
CA ARG A 16 4.65 6.37 -31.72
C ARG A 16 5.30 7.67 -32.17
N HIS A 17 4.62 8.42 -33.03
CA HIS A 17 5.12 9.67 -33.62
C HIS A 17 4.48 10.92 -33.00
N ARG A 18 3.77 10.78 -31.87
CA ARG A 18 2.99 11.85 -31.24
C ARG A 18 3.81 13.10 -30.97
N ALA A 19 5.03 12.94 -30.45
CA ALA A 19 5.92 14.08 -30.17
C ALA A 19 6.28 14.85 -31.45
N GLN A 20 6.54 14.15 -32.56
CA GLN A 20 6.89 14.77 -33.84
C GLN A 20 5.68 15.48 -34.47
N ILE A 21 4.49 14.88 -34.39
CA ILE A 21 3.25 15.49 -34.87
C ILE A 21 2.93 16.76 -34.08
N ILE A 22 2.97 16.67 -32.74
CA ILE A 22 2.68 17.81 -31.86
C ILE A 22 3.73 18.92 -32.04
N GLY A 23 5.02 18.57 -32.11
CA GLY A 23 6.11 19.50 -32.40
C GLY A 23 5.90 20.22 -33.73
N GLY A 24 5.65 19.47 -34.80
CA GLY A 24 5.38 20.06 -36.11
C GLY A 24 4.16 20.99 -36.13
N LEU A 25 3.07 20.64 -35.44
CA LEU A 25 1.90 21.53 -35.34
C LEU A 25 2.24 22.81 -34.57
N ARG A 26 3.05 22.70 -33.52
CA ARG A 26 3.51 23.86 -32.75
C ARG A 26 4.42 24.77 -33.57
N ASP A 27 5.35 24.20 -34.33
CA ASP A 27 6.25 24.92 -35.24
C ASP A 27 5.47 25.66 -36.36
N ASN A 28 4.29 25.14 -36.73
CA ASN A 28 3.36 25.81 -37.66
C ASN A 28 2.45 26.86 -36.98
N GLY A 29 2.75 27.23 -35.74
CA GLY A 29 2.09 28.33 -35.03
C GLY A 29 0.79 27.96 -34.32
N LEU A 30 0.42 26.67 -34.22
CA LEU A 30 -0.78 26.30 -33.46
C LEU A 30 -0.55 26.44 -31.95
N SER A 31 -1.59 26.90 -31.25
CA SER A 31 -1.62 26.96 -29.79
C SER A 31 -1.89 25.59 -29.16
N TYR A 32 -1.64 25.45 -27.86
CA TYR A 32 -1.95 24.21 -27.13
C TYR A 32 -3.44 23.87 -27.20
N GLY A 33 -4.31 24.89 -27.16
CA GLY A 33 -5.75 24.72 -27.30
C GLY A 33 -6.14 24.14 -28.66
N GLN A 34 -5.54 24.66 -29.73
CA GLN A 34 -5.79 24.20 -31.10
C GLN A 34 -5.24 22.78 -31.34
N ILE A 35 -4.02 22.47 -30.87
CA ILE A 35 -3.43 21.14 -30.98
C ILE A 35 -4.30 20.10 -30.25
N ARG A 36 -4.75 20.45 -29.03
CA ARG A 36 -5.63 19.61 -28.23
C ARG A 36 -6.91 19.25 -28.98
N GLU A 37 -7.57 20.26 -29.54
CA GLU A 37 -8.84 20.10 -30.26
C GLU A 37 -8.66 19.32 -31.55
N LEU A 38 -7.61 19.63 -32.31
CA LEU A 38 -7.31 18.96 -33.58
C LEU A 38 -7.01 17.48 -33.39
N LEU A 39 -6.27 17.12 -32.35
CA LEU A 39 -5.85 15.73 -32.09
C LEU A 39 -6.77 14.98 -31.13
N GLY A 40 -7.77 15.63 -30.54
CA GLY A 40 -8.66 15.01 -29.54
C GLY A 40 -7.91 14.50 -28.29
N ILE A 41 -6.80 15.14 -27.92
CA ILE A 41 -5.97 14.77 -26.76
C ILE A 41 -6.15 15.72 -25.60
N THR A 42 -5.49 15.48 -24.47
CA THR A 42 -5.50 16.39 -23.31
C THR A 42 -4.38 17.42 -23.39
N LEU A 43 -4.56 18.59 -22.77
CA LEU A 43 -3.50 19.60 -22.67
C LEU A 43 -2.23 19.05 -21.98
N ARG A 44 -2.40 18.12 -21.03
CA ARG A 44 -1.27 17.46 -20.36
C ARG A 44 -0.46 16.58 -21.31
N GLN A 45 -1.12 15.93 -22.28
CA GLN A 45 -0.42 15.14 -23.29
C GLN A 45 0.34 16.03 -24.27
N VAL A 46 -0.19 17.22 -24.60
CA VAL A 46 0.53 18.24 -25.38
C VAL A 46 1.77 18.70 -24.61
N GLU A 47 1.62 19.06 -23.34
CA GLU A 47 2.74 19.47 -22.48
C GLU A 47 3.79 18.37 -22.31
N ASN A 48 3.40 17.12 -22.12
CA ASN A 48 4.35 16.01 -22.01
C ASN A 48 5.22 15.83 -23.27
N CYS A 49 4.75 16.32 -24.44
CA CYS A 49 5.50 16.26 -25.68
C CYS A 49 6.36 17.51 -25.93
N LEU A 50 5.88 18.70 -25.53
CA LEU A 50 6.52 19.98 -25.84
C LEU A 50 7.33 20.56 -24.67
N GLY A 51 6.85 20.42 -23.44
CA GLY A 51 7.51 20.92 -22.22
C GLY A 51 7.58 22.44 -22.08
N GLU A 52 6.92 23.20 -22.95
CA GLU A 52 7.03 24.67 -22.99
C GLU A 52 6.43 25.33 -21.74
N ALA A 53 5.29 24.83 -21.23
CA ALA A 53 4.71 25.42 -20.02
C ALA A 53 5.68 25.28 -18.85
N THR A 54 6.29 24.09 -18.71
CA THR A 54 7.27 23.79 -17.67
C THR A 54 8.50 24.69 -17.80
N ALA A 55 9.05 24.84 -19.01
CA ALA A 55 10.20 25.70 -19.27
C ALA A 55 9.92 27.17 -18.94
N LEU A 56 8.77 27.71 -19.36
CA LEU A 56 8.36 29.08 -19.02
C LEU A 56 8.14 29.24 -17.51
N ARG A 57 7.61 28.22 -16.85
CA ARG A 57 7.43 28.25 -15.40
C ARG A 57 8.76 28.28 -14.65
N GLU A 58 9.76 27.54 -15.11
CA GLU A 58 11.13 27.54 -14.56
C GLU A 58 11.85 28.88 -14.78
N GLN A 59 11.53 29.59 -15.87
CA GLN A 59 12.01 30.95 -16.13
C GLN A 59 11.31 32.03 -15.27
N GLY A 60 10.36 31.65 -14.42
CA GLY A 60 9.72 32.54 -13.45
C GLY A 60 8.44 33.22 -13.94
N PHE A 61 7.92 32.87 -15.12
CA PHE A 61 6.67 33.45 -15.63
C PHE A 61 5.47 33.08 -14.75
N ARG A 62 4.52 34.02 -14.63
CA ARG A 62 3.24 33.84 -13.93
C ARG A 62 2.32 32.94 -14.75
N ILE A 63 1.43 32.23 -14.05
CA ILE A 63 0.48 31.29 -14.69
C ILE A 63 -0.36 31.97 -15.78
N SER A 64 -0.77 33.22 -15.58
CA SER A 64 -1.52 34.00 -16.57
C SER A 64 -0.72 34.30 -17.83
N GLU A 65 0.58 34.55 -17.70
CA GLU A 65 1.48 34.86 -18.82
C GLU A 65 1.74 33.61 -19.64
N ILE A 66 2.02 32.48 -18.97
CA ILE A 66 2.18 31.18 -19.62
C ILE A 66 0.89 30.77 -20.35
N ALA A 67 -0.28 30.97 -19.72
CA ALA A 67 -1.55 30.64 -20.34
C ALA A 67 -1.80 31.43 -21.63
N ALA A 68 -1.46 32.73 -21.62
CA ALA A 68 -1.56 33.58 -22.80
C ALA A 68 -0.61 33.12 -23.91
N GLU A 69 0.66 32.84 -23.57
CA GLU A 69 1.69 32.39 -24.51
C GLU A 69 1.32 31.07 -25.20
N LEU A 70 0.72 30.14 -24.45
CA LEU A 70 0.31 28.83 -24.96
C LEU A 70 -1.08 28.82 -25.59
N GLY A 71 -1.80 29.94 -25.57
CA GLY A 71 -3.16 30.08 -26.09
C GLY A 71 -4.18 29.17 -25.41
N VAL A 72 -4.14 29.10 -24.07
CA VAL A 72 -5.08 28.32 -23.26
C VAL A 72 -5.67 29.17 -22.13
N PRO A 73 -6.90 28.87 -21.65
CA PRO A 73 -7.46 29.60 -20.52
C PRO A 73 -6.61 29.42 -19.25
N ALA A 74 -6.36 30.49 -18.49
CA ALA A 74 -5.55 30.43 -17.26
C ALA A 74 -6.05 29.38 -16.25
N GLY A 75 -7.36 29.21 -16.12
CA GLY A 75 -7.96 28.17 -15.27
C GLY A 75 -7.65 26.73 -15.71
N SER A 76 -7.25 26.53 -16.97
CA SER A 76 -6.83 25.23 -17.49
C SER A 76 -5.37 24.89 -17.14
N MET A 77 -4.56 25.88 -16.72
CA MET A 77 -3.13 25.67 -16.44
C MET A 77 -2.87 24.70 -15.29
N GLY A 78 -3.79 24.55 -14.34
CA GLY A 78 -3.68 23.52 -13.29
C GLY A 78 -3.73 22.07 -13.83
N ARG A 79 -4.14 21.87 -15.08
CA ARG A 79 -4.11 20.58 -15.78
C ARG A 79 -2.85 20.41 -16.65
N VAL A 80 -2.14 21.50 -16.93
CA VAL A 80 -0.95 21.56 -17.80
C VAL A 80 0.30 21.50 -16.94
N LEU A 81 0.42 22.46 -16.03
CA LEU A 81 1.50 22.53 -15.06
C LEU A 81 1.12 21.74 -13.82
N PRO A 82 1.98 20.83 -13.33
CA PRO A 82 1.82 20.34 -11.97
C PRO A 82 1.83 21.55 -11.02
N GLY A 83 0.95 21.54 -10.01
CA GLY A 83 0.97 22.57 -8.97
C GLY A 83 2.38 22.69 -8.37
N PRO A 84 2.76 23.86 -7.82
CA PRO A 84 4.05 24.00 -7.17
C PRO A 84 4.25 22.85 -6.20
N ARG A 85 5.40 22.14 -6.28
CA ARG A 85 5.76 21.10 -5.32
C ARG A 85 5.62 21.73 -3.94
N LYS A 86 4.61 21.34 -3.18
CA LYS A 86 4.50 21.77 -1.79
C LYS A 86 5.78 21.27 -1.11
N GLY A 87 6.62 22.21 -0.66
CA GLY A 87 7.90 21.86 -0.04
C GLY A 87 7.75 21.02 1.23
N LYS A 88 6.53 20.92 1.78
CA LYS A 88 6.18 20.11 2.93
C LYS A 88 4.93 19.28 2.66
N LEU A 89 4.98 18.00 3.03
CA LEU A 89 3.81 17.14 3.11
C LEU A 89 2.89 17.62 4.24
N THR A 90 1.58 17.47 4.06
CA THR A 90 0.64 17.61 5.18
C THR A 90 0.81 16.45 6.16
N GLU A 91 0.34 16.62 7.39
CA GLU A 91 0.35 15.54 8.41
C GLU A 91 -0.27 14.25 7.86
N ARG A 92 -1.47 14.32 7.27
CA ARG A 92 -2.13 13.17 6.64
C ARG A 92 -1.32 12.53 5.51
N GLN A 93 -0.59 13.31 4.72
CA GLN A 93 0.28 12.78 3.67
C GLN A 93 1.50 12.08 4.28
N SER A 94 2.07 12.64 5.34
CA SER A 94 3.16 12.02 6.09
C SER A 94 2.72 10.71 6.75
N GLU A 95 1.56 10.68 7.43
CA GLU A 95 0.97 9.46 7.99
C GLU A 95 0.75 8.39 6.92
N THR A 96 0.21 8.79 5.77
CA THR A 96 -0.02 7.89 4.63
C THR A 96 1.31 7.32 4.13
N LEU A 97 2.33 8.17 3.96
CA LEU A 97 3.64 7.74 3.53
C LEU A 97 4.27 6.76 4.52
N THR A 98 4.22 7.05 5.82
CA THR A 98 4.69 6.15 6.88
C THR A 98 3.95 4.81 6.82
N ALA A 99 2.63 4.81 6.69
CA ALA A 99 1.85 3.57 6.59
C ALA A 99 2.24 2.73 5.36
N LEU A 100 2.45 3.35 4.20
CA LEU A 100 2.93 2.67 2.99
C LEU A 100 4.33 2.09 3.19
N ILE A 101 5.22 2.81 3.87
CA ILE A 101 6.59 2.38 4.16
C ILE A 101 6.61 1.15 5.07
N HIS A 102 5.86 1.19 6.17
CA HIS A 102 5.81 0.05 7.11
C HIS A 102 5.20 -1.20 6.46
N MET A 103 4.26 -1.05 5.52
CA MET A 103 3.55 -2.15 4.89
C MET A 103 4.09 -2.56 3.51
N HIS A 104 5.29 -2.06 3.12
CA HIS A 104 5.88 -2.16 1.78
C HIS A 104 5.10 -1.42 0.67
N GLY A 105 3.77 -1.36 0.77
CA GLY A 105 2.86 -0.66 -0.12
C GLY A 105 1.43 -1.13 0.15
N MET A 106 0.43 -0.47 -0.46
CA MET A 106 -0.97 -0.88 -0.34
C MET A 106 -1.72 -0.67 -1.65
N GLN A 107 -2.73 -1.51 -1.94
CA GLN A 107 -3.72 -1.18 -2.96
C GLN A 107 -4.60 -0.02 -2.50
N ILE A 108 -5.03 0.83 -3.44
CA ILE A 108 -5.74 2.07 -3.13
C ILE A 108 -7.03 1.86 -2.34
N ASP A 109 -7.76 0.79 -2.59
CA ASP A 109 -8.97 0.43 -1.83
C ASP A 109 -8.64 0.07 -0.38
N VAL A 110 -7.60 -0.72 -0.15
CA VAL A 110 -7.12 -1.05 1.21
C VAL A 110 -6.59 0.19 1.91
N LEU A 111 -5.86 1.06 1.21
CA LEU A 111 -5.39 2.33 1.75
C LEU A 111 -6.55 3.26 2.13
N ALA A 112 -7.63 3.28 1.34
CA ALA A 112 -8.83 4.04 1.66
C ALA A 112 -9.47 3.55 2.97
N GLU A 113 -9.52 2.22 3.17
CA GLU A 113 -9.98 1.66 4.44
C GLU A 113 -9.00 1.96 5.58
N PHE A 114 -7.69 1.90 5.36
CA PHE A 114 -6.67 2.28 6.34
C PHE A 114 -6.91 3.71 6.85
N LEU A 115 -7.01 4.67 5.93
CA LEU A 115 -7.18 6.09 6.21
C LEU A 115 -8.59 6.50 6.64
N ASN A 116 -9.55 5.58 6.63
CA ASN A 116 -10.97 5.85 6.86
C ASN A 116 -11.63 6.82 5.86
N VAL A 117 -11.21 6.82 4.60
CA VAL A 117 -11.68 7.76 3.58
C VAL A 117 -12.31 7.04 2.38
N TYR A 118 -12.91 7.81 1.47
CA TYR A 118 -13.33 7.29 0.18
C TYR A 118 -12.12 7.06 -0.74
N GLU A 119 -12.22 6.08 -1.65
CA GLU A 119 -11.16 5.76 -2.63
C GLU A 119 -10.67 7.00 -3.40
N SER A 120 -11.57 7.89 -3.81
CA SER A 120 -11.20 9.13 -4.52
C SER A 120 -10.27 10.03 -3.70
N THR A 121 -10.44 10.05 -2.38
CA THR A 121 -9.56 10.80 -1.48
C THR A 121 -8.21 10.10 -1.33
N ALA A 122 -8.19 8.77 -1.24
CA ALA A 122 -6.94 8.00 -1.24
C ALA A 122 -6.13 8.22 -2.52
N TYR A 123 -6.78 8.21 -3.70
CA TYR A 123 -6.14 8.58 -4.97
C TYR A 123 -5.53 9.98 -4.93
N ALA A 124 -6.27 10.98 -4.44
CA ALA A 124 -5.78 12.35 -4.37
C ALA A 124 -4.54 12.49 -3.46
N ILE A 125 -4.53 11.79 -2.32
CA ILE A 125 -3.38 11.77 -1.40
C ILE A 125 -2.17 11.11 -2.08
N VAL A 126 -2.36 9.95 -2.71
CA VAL A 126 -1.28 9.23 -3.36
C VAL A 126 -0.71 10.00 -4.55
N HIS A 127 -1.55 10.65 -5.36
CA HIS A 127 -1.07 11.52 -6.43
C HIS A 127 -0.20 12.67 -5.89
N ALA A 128 -0.59 13.29 -4.78
CA ALA A 128 0.25 14.31 -4.16
C ALA A 128 1.60 13.75 -3.67
N LEU A 129 1.64 12.51 -3.18
CA LEU A 129 2.88 11.83 -2.80
C LEU A 129 3.76 11.45 -4.01
N ILE A 130 3.14 11.12 -5.15
CA ILE A 130 3.81 10.89 -6.42
C ILE A 130 4.43 12.19 -6.93
N ASP A 131 3.67 13.29 -6.92
CA ASP A 131 4.14 14.62 -7.36
C ASP A 131 5.27 15.15 -6.46
N TYR A 132 5.21 14.83 -5.16
CA TYR A 132 6.29 15.09 -4.19
C TYR A 132 7.52 14.19 -4.41
N GLY A 133 7.37 13.09 -5.17
CA GLY A 133 8.45 12.16 -5.47
C GLY A 133 8.69 11.10 -4.39
N ALA A 134 7.80 10.96 -3.42
CA ALA A 134 7.93 9.96 -2.35
C ALA A 134 7.40 8.57 -2.71
N VAL A 135 6.49 8.49 -3.68
CA VAL A 135 5.81 7.27 -4.11
C VAL A 135 6.04 7.08 -5.62
N HIS A 136 6.18 5.82 -6.06
CA HIS A 136 6.28 5.48 -7.48
C HIS A 136 4.94 5.71 -8.21
N PRO A 137 4.92 5.87 -9.54
CA PRO A 137 3.67 5.81 -10.29
C PRO A 137 2.85 4.57 -9.93
N LEU A 138 1.53 4.69 -9.88
CA LEU A 138 0.64 3.60 -9.46
C LEU A 138 0.88 2.33 -10.29
N MET A 139 1.09 1.20 -9.61
CA MET A 139 1.45 -0.07 -10.24
C MET A 139 0.29 -1.05 -10.26
N GLN A 140 0.05 -1.70 -11.39
CA GLN A 140 -0.96 -2.75 -11.49
C GLN A 140 -0.29 -4.14 -11.44
N ALA A 141 -0.19 -4.73 -10.25
CA ALA A 141 0.46 -6.04 -10.07
C ALA A 141 -0.50 -7.23 -10.25
N GLN A 142 -1.78 -7.07 -9.87
CA GLN A 142 -2.79 -8.12 -9.92
C GLN A 142 -4.16 -7.55 -10.30
N ARG A 143 -5.21 -8.39 -10.41
CA ARG A 143 -6.59 -7.89 -10.56
C ARG A 143 -6.99 -7.04 -9.34
N GLY A 144 -7.74 -5.97 -9.56
CA GLY A 144 -8.17 -5.03 -8.52
C GLY A 144 -7.61 -3.63 -8.71
N ARG A 145 -7.50 -2.85 -7.62
CA ARG A 145 -6.96 -1.48 -7.67
C ARG A 145 -5.43 -1.47 -7.79
N ALA A 146 -4.90 -0.38 -8.32
CA ALA A 146 -3.45 -0.20 -8.39
C ALA A 146 -2.82 -0.06 -6.99
N TRP A 147 -1.53 -0.31 -6.92
CA TRP A 147 -0.70 -0.22 -5.72
C TRP A 147 -0.03 1.15 -5.62
N ALA A 148 -0.05 1.71 -4.41
CA ALA A 148 0.81 2.80 -3.99
C ALA A 148 2.05 2.21 -3.32
N VAL A 149 3.23 2.48 -3.87
CA VAL A 149 4.50 1.90 -3.41
C VAL A 149 5.50 3.02 -3.13
N PRO A 150 6.02 3.15 -1.89
CA PRO A 150 6.97 4.18 -1.54
C PRO A 150 8.31 3.93 -2.24
N LYS A 151 9.03 5.00 -2.56
CA LYS A 151 10.40 4.87 -3.07
C LYS A 151 11.36 4.56 -1.93
N ARG A 152 12.46 3.87 -2.26
CA ARG A 152 13.53 3.53 -1.31
C ARG A 152 14.04 4.69 -0.46
N ASP A 153 14.36 5.83 -1.08
CA ASP A 153 15.03 6.92 -0.36
C ASP A 153 14.12 7.60 0.69
N PRO A 154 12.86 7.96 0.39
CA PRO A 154 11.88 8.34 1.40
C PRO A 154 11.69 7.28 2.49
N ALA A 155 11.58 6.00 2.11
CA ALA A 155 11.45 4.90 3.06
C ALA A 155 12.63 4.87 4.03
N GLY A 156 13.85 5.04 3.53
CA GLY A 156 15.03 4.98 4.38
C GLY A 156 15.17 6.14 5.37
N ARG A 157 14.60 7.32 5.06
CA ARG A 157 14.55 8.43 6.01
C ARG A 157 13.61 8.17 7.18
N VAL A 158 12.48 7.50 6.92
CA VAL A 158 11.49 7.18 7.95
C VAL A 158 11.97 6.01 8.80
N LEU A 159 12.52 4.98 8.16
CA LEU A 159 12.93 3.75 8.84
C LEU A 159 14.26 3.90 9.60
N GLY A 160 15.15 4.78 9.16
CA GLY A 160 16.50 4.93 9.73
C GLY A 160 17.54 3.97 9.15
N TRP A 161 17.13 3.06 8.26
CA TRP A 161 18.02 2.24 7.42
C TRP A 161 17.55 2.27 5.96
N ARG A 162 18.39 1.88 5.00
CA ARG A 162 18.00 1.83 3.58
C ARG A 162 17.38 0.46 3.25
N PRO A 163 16.06 0.33 3.06
CA PRO A 163 15.47 -0.94 2.65
C PRO A 163 15.72 -1.23 1.16
N SER A 164 15.35 -2.43 0.71
CA SER A 164 15.22 -2.72 -0.73
C SER A 164 14.12 -1.89 -1.38
N ASP A 165 14.29 -1.55 -2.66
CA ASP A 165 13.24 -0.91 -3.47
C ASP A 165 12.23 -2.00 -3.89
N TRP A 166 11.35 -2.34 -2.96
CA TRP A 166 10.37 -3.40 -3.13
C TRP A 166 9.29 -3.01 -4.14
N GLN A 167 8.84 -3.97 -4.94
CA GLN A 167 7.68 -3.83 -5.81
C GLN A 167 6.75 -5.04 -5.69
N PRO A 168 5.43 -4.85 -5.79
CA PRO A 168 4.48 -5.95 -5.70
C PRO A 168 4.64 -6.87 -6.91
N SER A 169 5.06 -8.11 -6.67
CA SER A 169 5.01 -9.17 -7.68
C SER A 169 3.69 -9.94 -7.59
N LEU A 170 3.26 -10.55 -8.69
CA LEU A 170 2.07 -11.43 -8.71
C LEU A 170 2.11 -12.50 -7.62
N MET A 171 3.31 -12.99 -7.32
CA MET A 171 3.55 -14.05 -6.34
C MET A 171 3.23 -13.62 -4.90
N PHE A 172 3.47 -12.34 -4.55
CA PHE A 172 3.34 -11.85 -3.17
C PHE A 172 2.22 -10.83 -2.97
N ALA A 173 1.69 -10.22 -4.03
CA ALA A 173 0.74 -9.11 -3.93
C ALA A 173 -0.52 -9.47 -3.12
N ASN A 174 -1.06 -10.68 -3.30
CA ASN A 174 -2.22 -11.14 -2.51
C ASN A 174 -1.91 -11.27 -1.01
N HIS A 175 -0.70 -11.72 -0.68
CA HIS A 175 -0.25 -11.86 0.72
C HIS A 175 -0.11 -10.50 1.38
N TYR A 176 0.66 -9.59 0.79
CA TYR A 176 0.84 -8.24 1.35
C TYR A 176 -0.47 -7.44 1.43
N ARG A 177 -1.40 -7.66 0.48
CA ARG A 177 -2.74 -7.09 0.57
C ARG A 177 -3.46 -7.61 1.82
N ALA A 178 -3.42 -8.93 2.04
CA ALA A 178 -4.08 -9.55 3.17
C ALA A 178 -3.45 -9.16 4.52
N VAL A 179 -2.12 -9.04 4.60
CA VAL A 179 -1.43 -8.52 5.81
C VAL A 179 -1.83 -7.07 6.09
N ALA A 180 -1.97 -6.22 5.06
CA ALA A 180 -2.47 -4.86 5.24
C ALA A 180 -3.92 -4.83 5.74
N GLN A 181 -4.79 -5.71 5.24
CA GLN A 181 -6.16 -5.87 5.74
C GLN A 181 -6.19 -6.39 7.19
N ALA A 182 -5.34 -7.36 7.53
CA ALA A 182 -5.16 -7.88 8.89
C ALA A 182 -4.75 -6.77 9.87
N ARG A 183 -3.75 -5.95 9.51
CA ARG A 183 -3.39 -4.77 10.30
C ARG A 183 -4.58 -3.85 10.55
N ILE A 184 -5.34 -3.54 9.49
CA ILE A 184 -6.48 -2.63 9.59
C ILE A 184 -7.59 -3.20 10.48
N MET A 185 -7.92 -4.49 10.36
CA MET A 185 -8.98 -5.10 11.17
C MET A 185 -8.58 -5.22 12.65
N LEU A 186 -7.32 -5.53 12.92
CA LEU A 186 -6.83 -5.80 14.28
C LEU A 186 -6.59 -4.52 15.07
N VAL A 187 -5.96 -3.51 14.44
CA VAL A 187 -5.49 -2.31 15.16
C VAL A 187 -5.70 -1.00 14.40
N GLY A 188 -6.30 -1.04 13.21
CA GLY A 188 -6.61 0.16 12.43
C GLY A 188 -5.37 0.87 11.91
N SER A 189 -5.32 2.19 12.11
CA SER A 189 -4.25 3.05 11.60
C SER A 189 -3.19 3.44 12.64
N ASP A 190 -3.35 2.99 13.88
CA ASP A 190 -2.43 3.33 14.97
C ASP A 190 -1.05 2.70 14.70
N PRO A 191 0.03 3.51 14.60
CA PRO A 191 1.37 2.97 14.38
C PRO A 191 1.94 2.27 15.62
N ASP A 192 1.51 2.61 16.83
CA ASP A 192 2.11 2.08 18.07
C ASP A 192 1.59 0.69 18.42
N LEU A 193 0.49 0.28 17.78
CA LEU A 193 -0.15 -1.01 17.98
C LEU A 193 0.27 -2.08 16.95
N TRP A 194 1.19 -1.77 16.03
CA TRP A 194 1.63 -2.70 14.98
C TRP A 194 3.13 -2.67 14.72
N VAL A 195 3.78 -3.83 14.73
CA VAL A 195 5.15 -4.03 14.26
C VAL A 195 5.10 -4.82 12.96
N SER A 196 5.57 -4.24 11.85
CA SER A 196 5.48 -4.87 10.53
C SER A 196 6.56 -5.91 10.29
N GLU A 197 6.29 -6.91 9.46
CA GLU A 197 7.28 -7.89 8.96
C GLU A 197 8.60 -7.25 8.52
N ARG A 198 8.54 -6.07 7.90
CA ARG A 198 9.72 -5.32 7.48
C ARG A 198 10.63 -4.92 8.66
N ILE A 199 10.02 -4.45 9.75
CA ILE A 199 10.74 -4.10 10.99
C ILE A 199 11.26 -5.38 11.65
N LEU A 200 10.40 -6.41 11.74
CA LEU A 200 10.76 -7.70 12.34
C LEU A 200 11.95 -8.34 11.62
N ARG A 201 11.93 -8.36 10.29
CA ARG A 201 13.03 -8.86 9.47
C ARG A 201 14.31 -8.06 9.68
N HIS A 202 14.22 -6.73 9.72
CA HIS A 202 15.39 -5.88 9.92
C HIS A 202 16.05 -6.14 11.28
N GLU A 203 15.26 -6.22 12.34
CA GLU A 203 15.78 -6.54 13.68
C GLU A 203 16.34 -7.98 13.72
N ALA A 204 15.65 -8.96 13.11
CA ALA A 204 16.16 -10.32 13.02
C ALA A 204 17.51 -10.41 12.28
N GLU A 205 17.67 -9.69 11.17
CA GLU A 205 18.95 -9.57 10.45
C GLU A 205 20.05 -8.95 11.31
N LYS A 206 19.71 -7.91 12.07
CA LYS A 206 20.65 -7.25 12.99
C LYS A 206 21.07 -8.19 14.10
N HIS A 207 20.13 -8.90 14.73
CA HIS A 207 20.41 -9.90 15.75
C HIS A 207 21.30 -11.04 15.22
N ALA A 208 20.99 -11.58 14.04
CA ALA A 208 21.78 -12.63 13.41
C ALA A 208 23.22 -12.19 13.12
N ARG A 209 23.44 -10.93 12.72
CA ARG A 209 24.78 -10.36 12.53
C ARG A 209 25.55 -10.25 13.84
N VAL A 210 24.92 -9.76 14.90
CA VAL A 210 25.54 -9.63 16.23
C VAL A 210 25.88 -11.00 16.79
N GLU A 211 25.01 -11.99 16.64
CA GLU A 211 25.28 -13.36 17.09
C GLU A 211 26.44 -14.00 16.33
N ALA A 212 26.45 -13.86 14.99
CA ALA A 212 27.51 -14.40 14.15
C ALA A 212 28.88 -13.75 14.47
N GLU A 213 28.90 -12.45 14.74
CA GLU A 213 30.11 -11.76 15.18
C GLU A 213 30.62 -12.31 16.52
N ARG A 214 29.73 -12.51 17.50
CA ARG A 214 30.07 -13.12 18.80
C ARG A 214 30.59 -14.55 18.68
N GLN A 215 30.07 -15.31 17.72
CA GLN A 215 30.47 -16.69 17.47
C GLN A 215 31.62 -16.84 16.47
N HIS A 216 32.12 -15.73 15.90
CA HIS A 216 33.08 -15.71 14.79
C HIS A 216 32.66 -16.56 13.59
N THR A 217 31.36 -16.57 13.27
CA THR A 217 30.76 -17.30 12.14
C THR A 217 30.18 -16.34 11.11
N ARG A 218 29.69 -16.89 9.98
CA ARG A 218 28.94 -16.10 8.99
C ARG A 218 27.48 -15.96 9.44
N PRO A 219 26.86 -14.78 9.30
CA PRO A 219 25.46 -14.59 9.66
C PRO A 219 24.54 -15.40 8.76
N VAL A 220 23.58 -16.08 9.39
CA VAL A 220 22.47 -16.72 8.69
C VAL A 220 21.40 -15.66 8.42
N LEU A 221 21.33 -15.19 7.16
CA LEU A 221 20.37 -14.17 6.73
C LEU A 221 19.20 -14.75 5.90
N GLU A 222 19.12 -16.07 5.84
CA GLU A 222 17.99 -16.79 5.25
C GLU A 222 16.97 -17.11 6.34
N PHE A 223 15.83 -16.44 6.28
CA PHE A 223 14.77 -16.55 7.27
C PHE A 223 13.61 -17.37 6.73
N SER A 224 13.12 -18.30 7.55
CA SER A 224 11.83 -18.96 7.35
C SER A 224 10.69 -17.94 7.50
N SER A 225 9.59 -18.19 6.81
CA SER A 225 8.31 -17.50 7.03
C SER A 225 7.19 -18.51 6.96
N SER A 226 5.97 -18.11 7.32
CA SER A 226 4.80 -18.98 7.13
C SER A 226 4.69 -19.41 5.67
N ARG A 227 4.88 -18.48 4.73
CA ARG A 227 4.83 -18.68 3.28
C ARG A 227 5.93 -19.59 2.72
N GLU A 228 7.18 -19.36 3.13
CA GLU A 228 8.36 -20.09 2.67
C GLU A 228 9.04 -20.76 3.87
N PRO A 229 8.45 -21.85 4.38
CA PRO A 229 8.95 -22.50 5.58
C PRO A 229 10.26 -23.25 5.29
N MET A 230 11.26 -23.02 6.13
CA MET A 230 12.57 -23.63 6.01
C MET A 230 12.99 -24.27 7.35
N PRO A 231 13.18 -25.60 7.40
CA PRO A 231 13.61 -26.28 8.61
C PRO A 231 14.93 -25.72 9.14
N GLY A 232 15.01 -25.47 10.45
CA GLY A 232 16.22 -24.99 11.12
C GLY A 232 16.61 -23.54 10.84
N ARG A 233 15.79 -22.77 10.11
CA ARG A 233 16.01 -21.32 9.90
C ARG A 233 15.19 -20.48 10.89
N PRO A 234 15.67 -19.29 11.30
CA PRO A 234 14.90 -18.38 12.13
C PRO A 234 13.63 -17.93 11.40
N HIS A 235 12.51 -17.77 12.12
CA HIS A 235 11.22 -17.42 11.54
C HIS A 235 10.88 -15.94 11.72
N VAL A 236 10.29 -15.32 10.71
CA VAL A 236 9.76 -13.95 10.78
C VAL A 236 8.24 -13.99 10.57
N HIS A 237 7.50 -13.41 11.52
CA HIS A 237 6.04 -13.28 11.45
C HIS A 237 5.60 -12.21 10.45
N ASP A 238 4.36 -12.29 9.97
CA ASP A 238 3.76 -11.27 9.09
C ASP A 238 3.54 -9.92 9.80
N GLY A 239 3.41 -9.96 11.13
CA GLY A 239 3.46 -8.79 11.98
C GLY A 239 3.25 -9.16 13.45
N TRP A 240 3.48 -8.18 14.32
CA TRP A 240 3.02 -8.21 15.71
C TRP A 240 1.99 -7.12 15.93
N PHE A 241 1.03 -7.37 16.80
CA PHE A 241 0.04 -6.36 17.17
C PHE A 241 -0.27 -6.39 18.66
N LEU A 242 -0.58 -5.22 19.22
CA LEU A 242 -1.08 -5.08 20.57
C LEU A 242 -2.60 -4.96 20.52
N GLY A 243 -3.31 -5.95 21.05
CA GLY A 243 -4.76 -6.01 20.93
C GLY A 243 -5.40 -7.12 21.74
N VAL A 244 -6.69 -7.33 21.50
CA VAL A 244 -7.50 -8.34 22.19
C VAL A 244 -7.85 -9.46 21.22
N VAL A 245 -7.52 -10.70 21.58
CA VAL A 245 -7.97 -11.91 20.89
C VAL A 245 -8.61 -12.82 21.92
N ASP A 246 -9.82 -13.31 21.62
CA ASP A 246 -10.62 -14.16 22.51
C ASP A 246 -10.69 -13.64 23.96
N GLY A 247 -10.90 -12.33 24.10
CA GLY A 247 -11.01 -11.65 25.39
C GLY A 247 -9.68 -11.38 26.11
N THR A 248 -8.54 -11.78 25.54
CA THR A 248 -7.22 -11.58 26.16
C THR A 248 -6.43 -10.47 25.49
N HIS A 249 -6.09 -9.43 26.26
CA HIS A 249 -5.30 -8.30 25.81
C HIS A 249 -3.78 -8.55 25.95
N GLY A 250 -3.01 -8.27 24.90
CA GLY A 250 -1.55 -8.29 24.94
C GLY A 250 -0.92 -8.21 23.55
N TRP A 251 0.39 -8.43 23.48
CA TRP A 251 1.11 -8.51 22.21
C TRP A 251 0.94 -9.90 21.59
N TRP A 252 0.51 -9.95 20.35
CA TRP A 252 0.29 -11.17 19.58
C TRP A 252 1.16 -11.17 18.33
N ALA A 253 1.69 -12.34 17.97
CA ALA A 253 2.14 -12.57 16.61
C ALA A 253 0.94 -12.87 15.71
N VAL A 254 0.98 -12.42 14.46
CA VAL A 254 -0.01 -12.78 13.44
C VAL A 254 0.66 -13.43 12.24
N GLU A 255 0.00 -14.45 11.72
CA GLU A 255 0.30 -15.12 10.46
C GLU A 255 -0.94 -15.09 9.58
N VAL A 256 -0.77 -14.73 8.30
CA VAL A 256 -1.86 -14.69 7.32
C VAL A 256 -1.68 -15.84 6.33
N GLU A 257 -2.58 -16.81 6.35
CA GLU A 257 -2.49 -18.02 5.53
C GLU A 257 -3.59 -18.05 4.47
N LEU A 258 -3.19 -17.85 3.21
CA LEU A 258 -4.13 -17.72 2.10
C LEU A 258 -4.40 -19.02 1.35
N SER A 259 -3.50 -19.99 1.44
CA SER A 259 -3.54 -21.22 0.65
C SER A 259 -3.12 -22.41 1.49
N LYS A 260 -3.72 -23.57 1.24
CA LYS A 260 -3.34 -24.79 1.95
C LYS A 260 -1.94 -25.24 1.53
N LYS A 261 -1.06 -25.39 2.52
CA LYS A 261 0.27 -26.00 2.35
C LYS A 261 0.21 -27.51 2.52
N ASP A 262 1.25 -28.20 2.07
CA ASP A 262 1.46 -29.59 2.47
C ASP A 262 1.67 -29.67 4.01
N PRO A 263 1.29 -30.80 4.64
CA PRO A 263 1.35 -30.92 6.10
C PRO A 263 2.73 -30.68 6.70
N SER A 264 3.80 -31.16 6.07
CA SER A 264 5.17 -31.00 6.58
C SER A 264 5.66 -29.56 6.56
N SER A 265 5.33 -28.82 5.50
CA SER A 265 5.62 -27.38 5.41
C SER A 265 4.85 -26.61 6.47
N LEU A 266 3.60 -26.97 6.73
CA LEU A 266 2.79 -26.30 7.75
C LEU A 266 3.26 -26.61 9.17
N ASP A 267 3.67 -27.85 9.44
CA ASP A 267 4.29 -28.23 10.71
C ASP A 267 5.59 -27.43 10.91
N THR A 268 6.43 -27.31 9.88
CA THR A 268 7.66 -26.50 9.93
C THR A 268 7.37 -25.03 10.21
N ALA A 269 6.40 -24.45 9.49
CA ALA A 269 5.98 -23.05 9.65
C ALA A 269 5.49 -22.77 11.08
N LEU A 270 4.59 -23.59 11.60
CA LEU A 270 3.99 -23.39 12.92
C LEU A 270 5.02 -23.55 14.04
N GLN A 271 5.90 -24.55 13.93
CA GLN A 271 6.99 -24.74 14.89
C GLN A 271 7.94 -23.53 14.90
N GLY A 272 8.29 -23.01 13.71
CA GLY A 272 9.07 -21.79 13.56
C GLY A 272 8.39 -20.58 14.20
N ALA A 273 7.10 -20.39 13.93
CA ALA A 273 6.31 -19.29 14.48
C ALA A 273 6.24 -19.35 16.02
N ILE A 274 6.02 -20.51 16.62
CA ILE A 274 5.98 -20.66 18.09
C ILE A 274 7.34 -20.34 18.71
N ARG A 275 8.45 -20.81 18.11
CA ARG A 275 9.80 -20.53 18.60
C ARG A 275 10.12 -19.03 18.51
N ALA A 276 9.81 -18.39 17.37
CA ALA A 276 10.00 -16.95 17.18
C ALA A 276 9.16 -16.13 18.16
N ALA A 277 7.91 -16.53 18.41
CA ALA A 277 7.05 -15.83 19.36
C ALA A 277 7.55 -15.96 20.81
N ARG A 278 8.08 -17.13 21.19
CA ARG A 278 8.70 -17.35 22.51
C ARG A 278 9.92 -16.46 22.72
N GLU A 279 10.72 -16.27 21.68
CA GLU A 279 12.00 -15.54 21.72
C GLU A 279 11.86 -14.05 21.42
N ALA A 280 10.64 -13.59 21.13
CA ALA A 280 10.36 -12.22 20.74
C ALA A 280 10.86 -11.19 21.76
N GLN A 281 11.54 -10.18 21.25
CA GLN A 281 11.98 -8.99 21.96
C GLN A 281 11.74 -7.76 21.08
N PRO A 282 11.49 -6.57 21.66
CA PRO A 282 11.41 -6.28 23.10
C PRO A 282 10.06 -6.68 23.72
N HIS A 283 9.06 -7.02 22.91
CA HIS A 283 7.72 -7.33 23.38
C HIS A 283 7.59 -8.81 23.75
N LYS A 284 7.08 -9.09 24.95
CA LYS A 284 6.67 -10.44 25.33
C LYS A 284 5.35 -10.78 24.65
N LEU A 285 5.40 -11.62 23.62
CA LEU A 285 4.18 -12.09 22.95
C LEU A 285 3.44 -13.09 23.85
N ILE A 286 2.13 -12.90 23.95
CA ILE A 286 1.24 -13.76 24.74
C ILE A 286 0.54 -14.82 23.91
N GLY A 287 0.51 -14.64 22.58
CA GLY A 287 -0.16 -15.56 21.69
C GLY A 287 0.24 -15.44 20.22
N LEU A 288 -0.26 -16.40 19.45
CA LEU A 288 -0.10 -16.54 18.01
C LEU A 288 -1.49 -16.66 17.37
N LEU A 289 -1.82 -15.70 16.50
CA LEU A 289 -3.06 -15.67 15.73
C LEU A 289 -2.79 -16.06 14.29
N TYR A 290 -3.48 -17.08 13.80
CA TYR A 290 -3.56 -17.38 12.37
C TYR A 290 -4.84 -16.82 11.78
N LEU A 291 -4.74 -15.95 10.79
CA LEU A 291 -5.89 -15.53 9.98
C LEU A 291 -5.85 -16.31 8.66
N CYS A 292 -6.85 -17.17 8.46
CA CYS A 292 -6.87 -18.13 7.37
C CYS A 292 -8.02 -17.84 6.40
N ARG A 293 -7.76 -17.90 5.09
CA ARG A 293 -8.77 -17.54 4.08
C ARG A 293 -9.88 -18.58 3.87
N THR A 294 -9.62 -19.86 4.14
CA THR A 294 -10.60 -20.92 3.83
C THR A 294 -10.66 -21.93 4.96
N LYS A 295 -11.81 -22.61 5.09
CA LYS A 295 -11.97 -23.70 6.05
C LYS A 295 -10.95 -24.82 5.88
N ALA A 296 -10.53 -25.10 4.65
CA ALA A 296 -9.48 -26.09 4.38
C ALA A 296 -8.11 -25.68 4.94
N VAL A 297 -7.81 -24.38 4.97
CA VAL A 297 -6.60 -23.83 5.58
C VAL A 297 -6.71 -23.84 7.11
N ILE A 298 -7.85 -23.37 7.65
CA ILE A 298 -8.16 -23.40 9.09
C ILE A 298 -7.93 -24.82 9.65
N ASN A 299 -8.61 -25.80 9.06
CA ASN A 299 -8.50 -27.19 9.51
C ASN A 299 -7.05 -27.73 9.39
N ALA A 300 -6.28 -27.28 8.40
CA ALA A 300 -4.89 -27.69 8.25
C ALA A 300 -4.01 -27.10 9.37
N VAL A 301 -4.21 -25.83 9.71
CA VAL A 301 -3.51 -25.12 10.79
C VAL A 301 -3.84 -25.73 12.15
N GLU A 302 -5.12 -25.99 12.42
CA GLU A 302 -5.57 -26.69 13.64
C GLU A 302 -4.98 -28.11 13.74
N ALA A 303 -4.93 -28.83 12.62
CA ALA A 303 -4.33 -30.16 12.59
C ALA A 303 -2.80 -30.10 12.83
N ALA A 304 -2.10 -29.11 12.30
CA ALA A 304 -0.67 -28.89 12.58
C ALA A 304 -0.44 -28.55 14.06
N HIS A 305 -1.30 -27.72 14.66
CA HIS A 305 -1.25 -27.43 16.08
C HIS A 305 -1.43 -28.69 16.96
N THR A 306 -2.34 -29.57 16.56
CA THR A 306 -2.56 -30.86 17.26
C THR A 306 -1.35 -31.80 17.16
N ARG A 307 -0.55 -31.69 16.09
CA ARG A 307 0.67 -32.49 15.86
C ARG A 307 1.94 -31.87 16.46
N LEU A 308 1.84 -30.80 17.24
CA LEU A 308 3.01 -30.14 17.78
C LEU A 308 3.87 -31.10 18.62
N PRO A 309 5.20 -31.09 18.43
CA PRO A 309 6.10 -31.80 19.33
C PRO A 309 5.87 -31.39 20.78
N ALA A 310 6.00 -32.35 21.71
CA ALA A 310 5.70 -32.13 23.13
C ALA A 310 6.49 -30.96 23.76
N GLU A 311 7.71 -30.69 23.27
CA GLU A 311 8.52 -29.55 23.69
C GLU A 311 7.85 -28.19 23.39
N LEU A 312 7.18 -28.07 22.24
CA LEU A 312 6.54 -26.84 21.79
C LEU A 312 5.12 -26.72 22.32
N ALA A 313 4.40 -27.84 22.43
CA ALA A 313 3.07 -27.88 23.02
C ALA A 313 3.05 -27.44 24.51
N ARG A 314 4.20 -27.48 25.20
CA ARG A 314 4.37 -27.00 26.58
C ARG A 314 4.63 -25.50 26.70
N ILE A 315 4.93 -24.82 25.59
CA ILE A 315 5.15 -23.37 25.61
C ILE A 315 3.81 -22.70 25.92
N LYS A 316 3.78 -21.86 26.96
CA LYS A 316 2.58 -21.10 27.36
C LYS A 316 2.36 -19.92 26.41
N LEU A 317 1.92 -20.23 25.20
CA LEU A 317 1.54 -19.27 24.17
C LEU A 317 0.07 -19.54 23.82
N LEU A 318 -0.78 -18.52 23.85
CA LEU A 318 -2.15 -18.65 23.39
C LEU A 318 -2.15 -18.89 21.88
N PHE A 319 -3.10 -19.69 21.40
CA PHE A 319 -3.23 -20.01 19.98
C PHE A 319 -4.66 -19.77 19.55
N ALA A 320 -4.83 -18.96 18.50
CA ALA A 320 -6.12 -18.63 17.93
C ALA A 320 -6.08 -18.76 16.41
N VAL A 321 -7.20 -19.17 15.82
CA VAL A 321 -7.37 -19.27 14.36
C VAL A 321 -8.67 -18.57 13.99
N GLY A 322 -8.60 -17.59 13.10
CA GLY A 322 -9.73 -16.82 12.58
C GLY A 322 -9.98 -17.06 11.09
N ASP A 323 -11.22 -16.83 10.66
CA ASP A 323 -11.58 -16.79 9.25
C ASP A 323 -11.33 -15.37 8.70
N PHE A 324 -10.28 -15.23 7.90
CA PHE A 324 -9.80 -13.93 7.44
C PHE A 324 -10.84 -13.20 6.57
N ASP A 325 -11.52 -13.91 5.66
CA ASP A 325 -12.44 -13.26 4.72
C ASP A 325 -13.73 -12.88 5.45
N GLU A 326 -14.24 -13.73 6.36
CA GLU A 326 -15.41 -13.41 7.20
C GLU A 326 -15.13 -12.20 8.12
N ASP A 327 -13.99 -12.20 8.82
CA ASP A 327 -13.59 -11.11 9.72
C ASP A 327 -13.42 -9.79 8.97
N TRP A 328 -12.81 -9.83 7.77
CA TRP A 328 -12.63 -8.65 6.94
C TRP A 328 -13.96 -8.09 6.44
N ASP A 329 -14.87 -8.94 5.97
CA ASP A 329 -16.16 -8.51 5.46
C ASP A 329 -17.05 -7.94 6.58
N ALA A 330 -17.05 -8.56 7.76
CA ALA A 330 -17.72 -8.03 8.94
C ALA A 330 -17.16 -6.65 9.35
N PHE A 331 -15.83 -6.52 9.37
CA PHE A 331 -15.15 -5.26 9.68
C PHE A 331 -15.53 -4.13 8.70
N VAL A 332 -15.42 -4.39 7.39
CA VAL A 332 -15.71 -3.38 6.37
C VAL A 332 -17.19 -2.99 6.39
N THR A 333 -18.09 -3.96 6.58
CA THR A 333 -19.54 -3.72 6.64
C THR A 333 -19.87 -2.79 7.80
N ARG A 334 -19.43 -3.13 9.02
CA ARG A 334 -19.61 -2.29 10.22
C ARG A 334 -19.05 -0.89 10.03
N ARG A 335 -17.86 -0.77 9.42
CA ARG A 335 -17.22 0.53 9.19
C ARG A 335 -18.00 1.39 8.19
N ARG A 336 -18.52 0.78 7.11
CA ARG A 336 -19.34 1.48 6.11
C ARG A 336 -20.67 1.97 6.69
N GLU A 337 -21.31 1.16 7.53
CA GLU A 337 -22.52 1.55 8.26
C GLU A 337 -22.25 2.77 9.17
N LEU A 338 -21.16 2.75 9.95
CA LEU A 338 -20.77 3.88 10.79
C LEU A 338 -20.50 5.16 9.97
N ARG A 339 -19.86 5.05 8.80
CA ARG A 339 -19.68 6.19 7.89
C ARG A 339 -21.01 6.71 7.36
N ALA A 340 -21.93 5.84 6.99
CA ALA A 340 -23.26 6.21 6.49
C ALA A 340 -24.06 6.95 7.57
N VAL A 341 -24.06 6.46 8.82
CA VAL A 341 -24.70 7.11 9.97
C VAL A 341 -24.09 8.50 10.22
N LYS A 342 -22.75 8.62 10.25
CA LYS A 342 -22.07 9.92 10.40
C LYS A 342 -22.45 10.90 9.29
N LYS A 343 -22.54 10.44 8.04
CA LYS A 343 -22.96 11.27 6.90
C LYS A 343 -24.41 11.73 7.06
N ALA A 344 -25.33 10.82 7.40
CA ALA A 344 -26.74 11.14 7.60
C ALA A 344 -26.92 12.18 8.73
N ASN A 345 -26.21 12.01 9.86
CA ASN A 345 -26.25 12.95 10.98
C ASN A 345 -25.71 14.33 10.59
N ARG A 346 -24.63 14.40 9.80
CA ARG A 346 -24.10 15.67 9.27
C ARG A 346 -25.10 16.38 8.37
N LEU A 347 -25.80 15.64 7.51
CA LEU A 347 -26.83 16.20 6.63
C LEU A 347 -28.03 16.72 7.42
N ARG A 348 -28.51 15.96 8.42
CA ARG A 348 -29.58 16.40 9.32
C ARG A 348 -29.22 17.72 10.04
N ARG A 349 -28.03 17.80 10.65
CA ARG A 349 -27.57 19.03 11.32
C ARG A 349 -27.51 20.23 10.39
N LYS A 350 -27.02 20.05 9.15
CA LYS A 350 -27.01 21.11 8.15
C LYS A 350 -28.41 21.58 7.77
N ALA A 351 -29.36 20.65 7.61
CA ALA A 351 -30.75 21.00 7.32
C ALA A 351 -31.39 21.80 8.46
N THR A 352 -31.13 21.43 9.72
CA THR A 352 -31.63 22.16 10.89
C THR A 352 -31.03 23.58 11.00
N HIS A 353 -29.74 23.75 10.72
CA HIS A 353 -29.08 25.06 10.75
C HIS A 353 -29.61 25.99 9.66
N LEU A 354 -29.82 25.47 8.44
CA LEU A 354 -30.40 26.23 7.33
C LEU A 354 -31.86 26.63 7.61
N SER A 355 -32.64 25.81 8.33
CA SER A 355 -34.00 26.19 8.72
C SER A 355 -34.06 27.28 9.79
N GLN A 356 -33.03 27.39 10.64
CA GLN A 356 -32.94 28.42 11.68
C GLN A 356 -32.39 29.76 11.16
N GLU A 357 -31.60 29.76 10.09
CA GLU A 357 -31.15 30.99 9.41
C GLU A 357 -32.22 31.57 8.45
N ALA A 358 -33.23 30.77 8.09
CA ALA A 358 -34.32 31.16 7.20
C ALA A 358 -35.63 31.53 7.94
N SER A 359 -35.63 31.49 9.27
CA SER A 359 -36.71 31.97 10.16
C SER A 359 -36.23 33.21 10.90
#